data_AF-A0A9Q7TK34-F1
#
_entry.id   AF-A0A9Q7TK34-F1
#
_cell.length_a   1.000
_cell.length_b   1.000
_cell.length_c   1.000
_cell.angle_alpha   90.00
_cell.angle_beta   90.00
_cell.angle_gamma   90.00
#
_symmetry.space_group_name_H-M   'P 1'
#
loop_
_entity.id
_entity.type
_entity.pdbx_description
1 polymer ?
#
loop_
_entity_poly.entity_id
_entity_poly.type
_entity_poly.pdbx_seq_one_letter_code
_entity_poly.pdbx_strand_id
1 'polypeptide(L)'
;MRQTFQQWMVLLSALVLLLLPALLCHAAPMDTGASSSSGAHYPAIDAEPNVPGDSSGIKDFHHYYTSFRIDPNMPTLTNDELEEHFGTRIHYKGTPVLFTDADPDTKVQHALKHYGKVWLVGPPPTSPRLAEPMYLHLQKIMQNDREILDSRTPDWKSVHQQVRDARKFAAQYGEEAQHLRYGRPFAERKGSKLFGYNVPKWKDIEKLSTPAYNLKTTRFHLRKTLDKYNYLKIDDTNKNRFLGFALDKNGEVLFEEFGLYRP
;
A
#
# COMPACT_ATOMS: atom_id res chain seq x y z
N MET A 1 -46.68 12.78 34.63
CA MET A 1 -45.44 12.66 33.83
C MET A 1 -45.53 11.71 32.62
N ARG A 2 -46.52 10.82 32.49
CA ARG A 2 -46.63 9.92 31.31
C ARG A 2 -47.32 10.53 30.08
N GLN A 3 -48.07 11.62 30.24
CA GLN A 3 -48.92 12.18 29.18
C GLN A 3 -48.15 13.08 28.19
N THR A 4 -47.03 13.67 28.61
CA THR A 4 -46.22 14.54 27.75
C THR A 4 -45.38 13.76 26.75
N PHE A 5 -44.96 12.53 27.07
CA PHE A 5 -44.09 11.74 26.19
C PHE A 5 -44.80 11.24 24.92
N GLN A 6 -46.10 10.94 24.98
CA GLN A 6 -46.86 10.52 23.81
C GLN A 6 -47.10 11.65 22.80
N GLN A 7 -47.24 12.91 23.25
CA GLN A 7 -47.39 14.04 22.33
C GLN A 7 -46.11 14.34 21.54
N TRP A 8 -44.93 14.14 22.13
CA TRP A 8 -43.66 14.37 21.44
C TRP A 8 -43.37 13.33 20.34
N MET A 9 -43.77 12.07 20.53
CA MET A 9 -43.54 11.03 19.51
C MET A 9 -44.39 11.21 18.24
N VAL A 10 -45.61 11.74 18.37
CA VAL A 10 -46.48 11.98 17.20
C VAL A 10 -45.95 13.13 16.35
N LEU A 11 -45.42 14.19 16.98
CA LEU A 11 -44.83 15.34 16.26
C LEU A 11 -43.54 14.95 15.51
N LEU A 12 -42.70 14.08 16.09
CA LEU A 12 -41.49 13.61 15.42
C LEU A 12 -41.79 12.71 14.21
N SER A 13 -42.83 11.87 14.30
CA SER A 13 -43.20 10.99 13.19
C SER A 13 -43.80 11.76 12.01
N ALA A 14 -44.56 12.82 12.27
CA ALA A 14 -45.08 13.71 11.22
C ALA A 14 -43.97 14.53 10.53
N LEU A 15 -42.93 14.94 11.26
CA LEU A 15 -41.80 15.69 10.68
C LEU A 15 -40.94 14.83 9.74
N VAL A 16 -40.75 13.55 10.07
CA VAL A 16 -39.98 12.61 9.24
C VAL A 16 -40.69 12.29 7.92
N LEU A 17 -42.02 12.24 7.92
CA LEU A 17 -42.81 11.98 6.70
C LEU A 17 -42.88 13.17 5.74
N LEU A 18 -42.69 14.41 6.21
CA LEU A 18 -42.70 15.62 5.37
C LEU A 18 -41.36 15.89 4.66
N LEU A 19 -40.25 15.26 5.08
CA LEU A 19 -38.92 15.48 4.49
C LEU A 19 -38.52 14.44 3.43
N LEU A 20 -39.32 13.40 3.23
CA LEU A 20 -39.03 12.31 2.29
C LEU A 20 -39.26 12.60 0.79
N PRO A 21 -40.12 13.55 0.33
CA PRO A 21 -40.30 13.77 -1.10
C PRO A 21 -39.24 14.64 -1.79
N ALA A 22 -38.35 15.31 -1.04
CA ALA A 22 -37.43 16.31 -1.61
C ALA A 22 -36.08 15.75 -2.11
N LEU A 23 -35.85 14.44 -2.02
CA LEU A 23 -34.55 13.80 -2.31
C LEU A 23 -34.52 12.94 -3.59
N LEU A 24 -35.59 12.96 -4.40
CA LEU A 24 -35.71 12.17 -5.62
C LEU A 24 -35.83 13.08 -6.85
N CYS A 25 -34.76 13.80 -7.20
CA CYS A 25 -34.64 14.45 -8.49
C CYS A 25 -33.15 14.69 -8.84
N HIS A 26 -32.73 14.15 -9.99
CA HIS A 26 -31.47 14.37 -10.75
C HIS A 26 -30.31 13.40 -10.50
N ALA A 27 -30.33 12.28 -11.23
CA ALA A 27 -29.10 11.66 -11.73
C ALA A 27 -29.36 11.17 -13.16
N ALA A 28 -28.92 11.95 -14.16
CA ALA A 28 -28.80 11.50 -15.54
C ALA A 28 -27.45 10.80 -15.72
N PRO A 29 -27.36 9.71 -16.51
CA PRO A 29 -26.08 9.10 -16.83
C PRO A 29 -25.39 9.92 -17.92
N MET A 30 -24.25 10.54 -17.59
CA MET A 30 -23.28 10.97 -18.60
C MET A 30 -22.38 9.77 -18.92
N ASP A 31 -22.64 9.14 -20.05
CA ASP A 31 -21.69 8.25 -20.71
C ASP A 31 -20.51 9.07 -21.25
N THR A 32 -19.43 9.14 -20.47
CA THR A 32 -18.13 9.58 -20.98
C THR A 32 -17.32 8.35 -21.37
N GLY A 33 -17.46 7.97 -22.65
CA GLY A 33 -16.52 7.11 -23.34
C GLY A 33 -15.17 7.81 -23.48
N ALA A 34 -14.33 7.69 -22.45
CA ALA A 34 -12.90 8.00 -22.54
C ALA A 34 -12.16 6.69 -22.81
N SER A 35 -11.89 6.44 -24.07
CA SER A 35 -10.94 5.42 -24.51
C SER A 35 -9.52 5.88 -24.14
N SER A 36 -9.13 5.69 -22.88
CA SER A 36 -7.75 5.86 -22.44
C SER A 36 -6.91 4.71 -22.97
N SER A 37 -6.28 4.96 -24.12
CA SER A 37 -5.10 4.24 -24.59
C SER A 37 -3.96 4.47 -23.60
N SER A 38 -3.94 3.70 -22.51
CA SER A 38 -2.84 3.67 -21.55
C SER A 38 -1.75 2.73 -22.07
N GLY A 39 -0.87 3.26 -22.92
CA GLY A 39 0.51 2.82 -22.89
C GLY A 39 1.06 3.22 -21.53
N ALA A 40 0.88 2.35 -20.53
CA ALA A 40 1.37 2.56 -19.18
C ALA A 40 2.90 2.42 -19.22
N HIS A 41 3.57 3.50 -19.65
CA HIS A 41 4.91 3.77 -19.19
C HIS A 41 4.83 3.81 -17.68
N TYR A 42 5.43 2.82 -17.02
CA TYR A 42 5.64 2.84 -15.58
C TYR A 42 6.34 4.17 -15.28
N PRO A 43 5.72 5.14 -14.58
CA PRO A 43 6.47 6.28 -14.11
C PRO A 43 7.57 5.68 -13.25
N ALA A 44 8.81 5.91 -13.67
CA ALA A 44 9.97 5.35 -13.00
C ALA A 44 9.93 5.83 -11.55
N ILE A 45 9.51 4.93 -10.66
CA ILE A 45 9.34 5.19 -9.23
C ILE A 45 10.75 5.48 -8.72
N ASP A 46 11.08 6.75 -8.56
CA ASP A 46 12.38 7.23 -8.11
C ASP A 46 13.56 6.57 -8.86
N ALA A 47 13.55 6.55 -10.19
CA ALA A 47 14.79 6.22 -10.91
C ALA A 47 15.85 7.25 -10.52
N GLU A 48 16.77 6.84 -9.65
CA GLU A 48 17.96 7.62 -9.35
C GLU A 48 18.63 8.07 -10.65
N PRO A 49 19.15 9.32 -10.72
CA PRO A 49 19.66 9.89 -11.95
C PRO A 49 20.71 8.97 -12.59
N ASN A 50 20.35 8.42 -13.76
CA ASN A 50 21.15 7.47 -14.51
C ASN A 50 22.52 8.07 -14.88
N VAL A 51 23.59 7.48 -14.35
CA VAL A 51 24.95 7.68 -14.87
C VAL A 51 25.08 6.89 -16.18
N PRO A 52 25.59 7.45 -17.29
CA PRO A 52 25.65 6.76 -18.57
C PRO A 52 26.66 5.61 -18.55
N GLY A 53 26.17 4.39 -18.77
CA GLY A 53 26.98 3.18 -18.96
C GLY A 53 26.47 2.02 -18.13
N ASP A 54 25.39 1.36 -18.57
CA ASP A 54 24.85 0.04 -18.13
C ASP A 54 25.06 -0.38 -16.65
N SER A 55 25.09 0.60 -15.74
CA SER A 55 25.45 0.45 -14.33
C SER A 55 24.23 0.44 -13.43
N SER A 56 23.03 0.56 -14.01
CA SER A 56 21.77 0.55 -13.27
C SER A 56 21.59 -0.75 -12.50
N GLY A 57 22.26 -1.84 -12.90
CA GLY A 57 22.10 -3.16 -12.28
C GLY A 57 20.72 -3.77 -12.53
N ILE A 58 19.86 -3.10 -13.30
CA ILE A 58 18.53 -3.57 -13.70
C ILE A 58 18.70 -4.71 -14.70
N LYS A 59 17.92 -5.78 -14.55
CA LYS A 59 17.96 -6.96 -15.42
C LYS A 59 16.57 -7.24 -15.96
N ASP A 60 16.50 -7.74 -17.19
CA ASP A 60 15.22 -8.14 -17.76
C ASP A 60 14.58 -9.29 -16.97
N PHE A 61 13.28 -9.50 -17.16
CA PHE A 61 12.54 -10.52 -16.44
C PHE A 61 13.04 -11.95 -16.71
N HIS A 62 13.60 -12.22 -17.90
CA HIS A 62 14.09 -13.55 -18.29
C HIS A 62 15.40 -13.93 -17.59
N HIS A 63 16.23 -12.95 -17.23
CA HIS A 63 17.41 -13.13 -16.39
C HIS A 63 17.09 -13.90 -15.10
N TYR A 64 16.01 -13.50 -14.41
CA TYR A 64 15.56 -14.12 -13.16
C TYR A 64 15.08 -15.56 -13.29
N TYR A 65 14.67 -15.96 -14.48
CA TYR A 65 14.25 -17.33 -14.76
C TYR A 65 15.44 -18.25 -15.08
N THR A 66 16.49 -17.72 -15.72
CA THR A 66 17.53 -18.54 -16.38
C THR A 66 18.90 -18.48 -15.74
N SER A 67 19.29 -17.34 -15.19
CA SER A 67 20.69 -17.05 -14.89
C SER A 67 20.92 -16.36 -13.55
N PHE A 68 19.86 -15.85 -12.92
CA PHE A 68 19.96 -15.24 -11.60
C PHE A 68 20.49 -16.22 -10.54
N ARG A 69 21.45 -15.74 -9.75
CA ARG A 69 22.07 -16.47 -8.65
C ARG A 69 22.23 -15.53 -7.46
N ILE A 70 22.00 -16.06 -6.27
CA ILE A 70 22.19 -15.31 -5.03
C ILE A 70 23.68 -15.23 -4.75
N ASP A 71 24.22 -14.02 -4.55
CA ASP A 71 25.58 -13.86 -4.05
C ASP A 71 25.62 -14.25 -2.56
N PRO A 72 26.35 -15.32 -2.17
CA PRO A 72 26.46 -15.73 -0.77
C PRO A 72 27.18 -14.69 0.10
N ASN A 73 28.00 -13.81 -0.50
CA ASN A 73 28.81 -12.81 0.20
C ASN A 73 28.18 -11.43 0.23
N MET A 74 26.95 -11.28 -0.26
CA MET A 74 26.22 -10.01 -0.21
C MET A 74 26.16 -9.47 1.23
N PRO A 75 26.37 -8.16 1.48
CA PRO A 75 26.28 -7.61 2.83
C PRO A 75 24.87 -7.73 3.43
N THR A 76 24.78 -7.78 4.76
CA THR A 76 23.50 -7.74 5.47
C THR A 76 23.15 -6.29 5.72
N LEU A 77 22.00 -5.84 5.20
CA LEU A 77 21.47 -4.51 5.52
C LEU A 77 21.07 -4.42 6.99
N THR A 78 21.34 -3.27 7.59
CA THR A 78 20.78 -2.83 8.88
C THR A 78 19.27 -2.62 8.77
N ASN A 79 18.60 -2.44 9.91
CA ASN A 79 17.15 -2.19 9.92
C ASN A 79 16.77 -0.86 9.23
N ASP A 80 17.60 0.17 9.37
CA ASP A 80 17.35 1.47 8.73
C ASP A 80 17.54 1.38 7.22
N GLU A 81 18.59 0.68 6.76
CA GLU A 81 18.81 0.40 5.33
C GLU A 81 17.68 -0.48 4.75
N LEU A 82 17.19 -1.48 5.50
CA LEU A 82 16.01 -2.26 5.10
C LEU A 82 14.77 -1.39 4.90
N GLU A 83 14.57 -0.43 5.80
CA GLU A 83 13.45 0.49 5.73
C GLU A 83 13.57 1.45 4.55
N GLU A 84 14.77 1.94 4.27
CA GLU A 84 15.06 2.76 3.11
C GLU A 84 14.87 1.98 1.79
N HIS A 85 15.36 0.74 1.73
CA HIS A 85 15.27 -0.09 0.54
C HIS A 85 13.83 -0.57 0.25
N PHE A 86 13.13 -1.03 1.28
CA PHE A 86 11.87 -1.78 1.13
C PHE A 86 10.65 -1.12 1.77
N GLY A 87 10.81 -0.09 2.61
CA GLY A 87 9.70 0.55 3.33
C GLY A 87 8.60 1.07 2.41
N THR A 88 8.98 1.56 1.22
CA THR A 88 8.06 2.10 0.20
C THR A 88 7.61 1.08 -0.84
N ARG A 89 8.26 -0.08 -0.91
CA ARG A 89 7.93 -1.08 -1.94
C ARG A 89 6.67 -1.82 -1.55
N ILE A 90 5.84 -2.11 -2.55
CA ILE A 90 4.60 -2.86 -2.32
C ILE A 90 4.97 -4.21 -1.70
N HIS A 91 4.28 -4.60 -0.63
CA HIS A 91 4.38 -5.94 -0.06
C HIS A 91 3.07 -6.70 -0.26
N TYR A 92 3.20 -7.99 -0.55
CA TYR A 92 2.10 -8.94 -0.57
C TYR A 92 2.38 -10.05 0.44
N LYS A 93 1.55 -10.15 1.49
CA LYS A 93 1.70 -11.14 2.59
C LYS A 93 3.14 -11.16 3.14
N GLY A 94 3.67 -9.97 3.46
CA GLY A 94 5.03 -9.76 3.97
C GLY A 94 6.16 -10.04 2.96
N THR A 95 5.84 -10.26 1.69
CA THR A 95 6.82 -10.51 0.63
C THR A 95 6.95 -9.25 -0.23
N PRO A 96 8.16 -8.69 -0.42
CA PRO A 96 8.33 -7.52 -1.27
C PRO A 96 7.98 -7.85 -2.72
N VAL A 97 7.33 -6.90 -3.40
CA VAL A 97 7.01 -6.91 -4.82
C VAL A 97 7.91 -5.90 -5.50
N LEU A 98 8.85 -6.38 -6.30
CA LEU A 98 9.83 -5.59 -7.04
C LEU A 98 9.51 -5.60 -8.54
N PHE A 99 9.87 -4.54 -9.24
CA PHE A 99 9.61 -4.40 -10.68
C PHE A 99 10.92 -4.51 -11.44
N THR A 100 11.01 -5.44 -12.40
CA THR A 100 12.30 -5.74 -13.08
C THR A 100 12.77 -4.61 -13.99
N ASP A 101 11.93 -3.63 -14.30
CA ASP A 101 12.27 -2.44 -15.07
C ASP A 101 12.66 -1.24 -14.19
N ALA A 102 12.55 -1.35 -12.87
CA ALA A 102 12.79 -0.26 -11.93
C ALA A 102 13.71 -0.62 -10.74
N ASP A 103 13.75 -1.90 -10.34
CA ASP A 103 14.53 -2.36 -9.21
C ASP A 103 15.79 -3.12 -9.69
N PRO A 104 16.99 -2.77 -9.18
CA PRO A 104 18.22 -3.42 -9.58
C PRO A 104 18.34 -4.82 -8.99
N ASP A 105 19.18 -5.64 -9.60
CA ASP A 105 19.43 -7.02 -9.19
C ASP A 105 19.89 -7.15 -7.74
N THR A 106 20.72 -6.21 -7.28
CA THR A 106 21.19 -6.14 -5.88
C THR A 106 20.03 -6.04 -4.90
N LYS A 107 18.93 -5.38 -5.27
CA LYS A 107 17.73 -5.27 -4.43
C LYS A 107 16.95 -6.57 -4.37
N VAL A 108 16.88 -7.32 -5.47
CA VAL A 108 16.31 -8.68 -5.51
C VAL A 108 17.11 -9.61 -4.60
N GLN A 109 18.43 -9.55 -4.68
CA GLN A 109 19.32 -10.33 -3.81
C GLN A 109 19.13 -9.97 -2.32
N HIS A 110 19.05 -8.67 -1.98
CA HIS A 110 18.74 -8.24 -0.61
C HIS A 110 17.36 -8.71 -0.15
N ALA A 111 16.35 -8.68 -1.02
CA ALA A 111 15.01 -9.18 -0.70
C ALA A 111 15.07 -10.68 -0.37
N LEU A 112 15.74 -11.49 -1.18
CA LEU A 112 15.92 -12.91 -0.92
C LEU A 112 16.74 -13.17 0.35
N LYS A 113 17.76 -12.36 0.63
CA LYS A 113 18.58 -12.52 1.83
C LYS A 113 17.79 -12.25 3.11
N HIS A 114 16.97 -11.21 3.15
CA HIS A 114 16.27 -10.77 4.38
C HIS A 114 14.88 -11.35 4.55
N TYR A 115 14.15 -11.57 3.46
CA TYR A 115 12.77 -12.08 3.48
C TYR A 115 12.69 -13.56 3.10
N GLY A 116 13.76 -14.12 2.52
CA GLY A 116 13.76 -15.49 1.99
C GLY A 116 12.95 -15.67 0.70
N LYS A 117 12.25 -14.63 0.25
CA LYS A 117 11.35 -14.67 -0.90
C LYS A 117 11.09 -13.27 -1.47
N VAL A 118 10.71 -13.21 -2.74
CA VAL A 118 10.38 -11.97 -3.44
C VAL A 118 9.43 -12.25 -4.61
N TRP A 119 8.53 -11.31 -4.86
CA TRP A 119 7.74 -11.24 -6.09
C TRP A 119 8.41 -10.30 -7.07
N LEU A 120 8.62 -10.74 -8.30
CA LEU A 120 9.08 -9.92 -9.41
C LEU A 120 7.94 -9.68 -10.37
N VAL A 121 7.82 -8.44 -10.82
CA VAL A 121 6.86 -8.01 -11.83
C VAL A 121 7.63 -7.52 -13.04
N GLY A 122 7.46 -8.21 -14.15
CA GLY A 122 8.05 -7.84 -15.43
C GLY A 122 7.06 -7.11 -16.34
N PRO A 123 7.56 -6.48 -17.42
CA PRO A 123 6.69 -5.94 -18.44
C PRO A 123 5.81 -7.06 -19.04
N PRO A 124 4.63 -6.71 -19.59
CA PRO A 124 3.84 -7.68 -20.33
C PRO A 124 4.68 -8.24 -21.49
N PRO A 125 4.49 -9.52 -21.86
CA PRO A 125 5.19 -10.09 -23.00
C PRO A 125 4.83 -9.31 -24.27
N THR A 126 5.74 -9.26 -25.25
CA THR A 126 5.54 -8.54 -26.52
C THR A 126 4.36 -9.10 -27.35
N SER A 127 3.82 -10.26 -26.97
CA SER A 127 2.66 -10.85 -27.63
C SER A 127 1.40 -10.03 -27.33
N PRO A 128 0.69 -9.52 -28.36
CA PRO A 128 -0.50 -8.68 -28.19
C PRO A 128 -1.68 -9.38 -27.53
N ARG A 129 -1.61 -10.71 -27.34
CA ARG A 129 -2.66 -11.50 -26.68
C ARG A 129 -2.58 -11.47 -25.15
N LEU A 130 -1.46 -11.00 -24.58
CA LEU A 130 -1.21 -11.00 -23.14
C LEU A 130 -0.78 -9.58 -22.73
N ALA A 131 -1.78 -8.74 -22.43
CA ALA A 131 -1.55 -7.35 -21.99
C ALA A 131 -1.19 -7.24 -20.49
N GLU A 132 -1.14 -8.37 -19.78
CA GLU A 132 -0.89 -8.39 -18.34
C GLU A 132 0.61 -8.50 -18.03
N PRO A 133 1.11 -7.83 -16.98
CA PRO A 133 2.48 -7.98 -16.51
C PRO A 133 2.83 -9.43 -16.21
N MET A 134 4.09 -9.80 -16.40
CA MET A 134 4.59 -11.10 -15.98
C MET A 134 4.90 -11.11 -14.48
N TYR A 135 4.68 -12.24 -13.81
CA TYR A 135 4.93 -12.39 -12.39
C TYR A 135 5.83 -13.61 -12.13
N LEU A 136 6.80 -13.46 -11.23
CA LEU A 136 7.67 -14.53 -10.78
C LEU A 136 7.80 -14.50 -9.27
N HIS A 137 7.61 -15.62 -8.59
CA HIS A 137 7.92 -15.76 -7.17
C HIS A 137 9.23 -16.53 -7.04
N LEU A 138 10.23 -15.86 -6.48
CA LEU A 138 11.50 -16.47 -6.13
C LEU A 138 11.50 -16.73 -4.63
N GLN A 139 11.83 -17.94 -4.21
CA GLN A 139 11.90 -18.32 -2.80
C GLN A 139 13.12 -19.20 -2.52
N LYS A 140 13.85 -18.86 -1.46
CA LYS A 140 14.88 -19.73 -0.88
C LYS A 140 14.22 -20.92 -0.21
N ILE A 141 14.62 -22.13 -0.59
CA ILE A 141 14.21 -23.37 0.05
C ILE A 141 15.44 -24.24 0.35
N MET A 142 15.32 -25.09 1.36
CA MET A 142 16.32 -26.12 1.65
C MET A 142 15.97 -27.39 0.89
N GLN A 143 16.88 -27.88 0.06
CA GLN A 143 16.79 -29.18 -0.61
C GLN A 143 18.10 -29.93 -0.43
N ASN A 144 18.05 -31.14 0.18
CA ASN A 144 19.24 -31.97 0.45
C ASN A 144 20.36 -31.18 1.17
N ASP A 145 20.01 -30.48 2.24
CA ASP A 145 20.92 -29.63 3.04
C ASP A 145 21.61 -28.49 2.27
N ARG A 146 21.08 -28.14 1.08
CA ARG A 146 21.55 -27.02 0.28
C ARG A 146 20.43 -26.00 0.10
N GLU A 147 20.76 -24.73 0.30
CA GLU A 147 19.88 -23.63 -0.07
C GLU A 147 19.82 -23.54 -1.60
N ILE A 148 18.61 -23.64 -2.15
CA ILE A 148 18.35 -23.44 -3.58
C ILE A 148 17.28 -22.39 -3.78
N LEU A 149 17.22 -21.85 -5.00
CA LEU A 149 16.17 -20.92 -5.40
C LEU A 149 15.06 -21.68 -6.12
N ASP A 150 13.90 -21.72 -5.49
CA ASP A 150 12.67 -22.23 -6.09
C ASP A 150 11.98 -21.08 -6.83
N SER A 151 11.73 -21.29 -8.10
CA SER A 151 11.10 -20.33 -9.00
C SER A 151 9.72 -20.85 -9.37
N ARG A 152 8.68 -20.23 -8.83
CA ARG A 152 7.28 -20.62 -9.06
C ARG A 152 6.44 -19.40 -9.39
N THR A 153 5.26 -19.64 -9.94
CA THR A 153 4.26 -18.58 -10.21
C THR A 153 2.92 -18.91 -9.54
N PRO A 154 2.88 -19.17 -8.22
CA PRO A 154 1.64 -19.56 -7.55
C PRO A 154 0.64 -18.39 -7.53
N ASP A 155 -0.63 -18.61 -7.86
CA ASP A 155 -1.73 -17.62 -7.80
C ASP A 155 -1.32 -16.14 -7.99
N TRP A 156 -0.63 -15.83 -9.09
CA TRP A 156 -0.10 -14.50 -9.37
C TRP A 156 -1.22 -13.44 -9.45
N LYS A 157 -2.47 -13.86 -9.70
CA LYS A 157 -3.64 -12.98 -9.80
C LYS A 157 -3.87 -12.18 -8.53
N SER A 158 -3.68 -12.79 -7.36
CA SER A 158 -3.82 -12.10 -6.08
C SER A 158 -2.76 -11.01 -5.90
N VAL A 159 -1.52 -11.27 -6.34
CA VAL A 159 -0.43 -10.27 -6.33
C VAL A 159 -0.71 -9.15 -7.33
N HIS A 160 -1.16 -9.50 -8.53
CA HIS A 160 -1.56 -8.54 -9.55
C HIS A 160 -2.66 -7.60 -9.06
N GLN A 161 -3.69 -8.15 -8.41
CA GLN A 161 -4.77 -7.36 -7.83
C GLN A 161 -4.25 -6.42 -6.73
N GLN A 162 -3.39 -6.89 -5.83
CA GLN A 162 -2.74 -6.05 -4.80
C GLN A 162 -1.95 -4.89 -5.43
N VAL A 163 -1.18 -5.15 -6.49
CA VAL A 163 -0.41 -4.11 -7.20
C VAL A 163 -1.34 -3.08 -7.83
N ARG A 164 -2.45 -3.52 -8.44
CA ARG A 164 -3.46 -2.62 -9.00
C ARG A 164 -4.13 -1.77 -7.92
N ASP A 165 -4.47 -2.36 -6.78
CA ASP A 165 -5.14 -1.66 -5.68
C ASP A 165 -4.19 -0.65 -5.03
N ALA A 166 -2.91 -0.99 -4.85
CA ALA A 166 -1.88 -0.06 -4.40
C ALA A 166 -1.76 1.15 -5.34
N ARG A 167 -1.73 0.92 -6.67
CA ARG A 167 -1.64 2.00 -7.67
C ARG A 167 -2.88 2.90 -7.68
N LYS A 168 -4.08 2.30 -7.62
CA LYS A 168 -5.33 3.07 -7.49
C LYS A 168 -5.31 3.91 -6.22
N PHE A 169 -4.82 3.34 -5.13
CA PHE A 169 -4.69 4.03 -3.85
C PHE A 169 -3.71 5.21 -3.95
N ALA A 170 -2.54 5.05 -4.58
CA ALA A 170 -1.62 6.17 -4.83
C ALA A 170 -2.23 7.25 -5.73
N ALA A 171 -2.91 6.88 -6.82
CA ALA A 171 -3.59 7.86 -7.66
C ALA A 171 -4.63 8.67 -6.86
N GLN A 172 -5.35 8.00 -5.96
CA GLN A 172 -6.38 8.62 -5.15
C GLN A 172 -5.83 9.40 -3.95
N TYR A 173 -4.77 8.95 -3.28
CA TYR A 173 -4.32 9.45 -1.97
C TYR A 173 -2.85 9.91 -1.91
N GLY A 174 -2.11 9.79 -3.02
CA GLY A 174 -0.69 10.08 -3.09
C GLY A 174 0.19 8.86 -2.77
N GLU A 175 1.42 8.89 -3.26
CA GLU A 175 2.39 7.78 -3.12
C GLU A 175 2.77 7.54 -1.66
N GLU A 176 2.92 8.59 -0.86
CA GLU A 176 3.26 8.41 0.56
C GLU A 176 2.16 7.70 1.35
N ALA A 177 0.90 7.95 1.01
CA ALA A 177 -0.23 7.19 1.57
C ALA A 177 -0.18 5.72 1.13
N GLN A 178 0.19 5.46 -0.14
CA GLN A 178 0.40 4.09 -0.62
C GLN A 178 1.56 3.41 0.14
N HIS A 179 2.69 4.08 0.36
CA HIS A 179 3.83 3.53 1.09
C HIS A 179 3.50 3.17 2.53
N LEU A 180 2.63 3.94 3.18
CA LEU A 180 2.13 3.59 4.50
C LEU A 180 1.26 2.33 4.45
N ARG A 181 0.32 2.27 3.51
CA ARG A 181 -0.69 1.20 3.48
C ARG A 181 -0.20 -0.12 2.88
N TYR A 182 0.53 -0.04 1.78
CA TYR A 182 0.95 -1.17 0.96
C TYR A 182 2.46 -1.44 1.05
N GLY A 183 3.21 -0.61 1.77
CA GLY A 183 4.65 -0.76 1.95
C GLY A 183 5.04 -1.96 2.80
N ARG A 184 6.26 -1.94 3.33
CA ARG A 184 6.74 -2.97 4.28
C ARG A 184 5.78 -3.05 5.48
N PRO A 185 5.31 -4.25 5.88
CA PRO A 185 4.43 -4.39 7.03
C PRO A 185 5.13 -3.96 8.32
N PHE A 186 4.35 -3.45 9.27
CA PHE A 186 4.86 -3.11 10.58
C PHE A 186 4.99 -4.38 11.43
N ALA A 187 5.82 -4.33 12.48
CA ALA A 187 5.93 -5.45 13.41
C ALA A 187 4.58 -5.75 14.10
N GLU A 188 4.34 -6.99 14.51
CA GLU A 188 3.14 -7.37 15.28
C GLU A 188 3.05 -6.54 16.58
N ARG A 189 1.86 -6.03 16.88
CA ARG A 189 1.61 -5.18 18.05
C ARG A 189 1.37 -6.06 19.28
N LYS A 190 2.22 -5.89 20.30
CA LYS A 190 2.06 -6.59 21.58
C LYS A 190 0.96 -5.92 22.40
N GLY A 191 -0.09 -6.68 22.68
CA GLY A 191 -1.14 -6.28 23.63
C GLY A 191 -0.73 -6.52 25.09
N SER A 192 -1.49 -5.95 26.02
CA SER A 192 -1.39 -6.34 27.43
C SER A 192 -1.87 -7.79 27.58
N LYS A 193 -1.21 -8.58 28.45
CA LYS A 193 -1.62 -9.96 28.75
C LYS A 193 -3.08 -10.06 29.23
N LEU A 194 -3.59 -9.00 29.87
CA LEU A 194 -4.93 -8.95 30.45
C LEU A 194 -6.02 -8.45 29.49
N PHE A 195 -5.68 -7.55 28.56
CA PHE A 195 -6.68 -6.83 27.75
C PHE A 195 -6.48 -6.94 26.24
N GLY A 196 -5.46 -7.68 25.79
CA GLY A 196 -5.13 -7.79 24.37
C GLY A 196 -4.61 -6.48 23.78
N TYR A 197 -4.55 -6.44 22.45
CA TYR A 197 -4.25 -5.23 21.69
C TYR A 197 -5.55 -4.57 21.25
N ASN A 198 -5.68 -3.27 21.49
CA ASN A 198 -6.84 -2.48 21.08
C ASN A 198 -6.43 -1.56 19.93
N VAL A 199 -7.05 -1.76 18.77
CA VAL A 199 -6.86 -0.89 17.60
C VAL A 199 -7.36 0.52 17.95
N PRO A 200 -6.59 1.58 17.66
CA PRO A 200 -7.04 2.95 17.85
C PRO A 200 -8.37 3.23 17.13
N LYS A 201 -9.29 3.94 17.80
CA LYS A 201 -10.61 4.25 17.22
C LYS A 201 -10.53 5.49 16.33
N TRP A 202 -11.20 5.45 15.20
CA TRP A 202 -11.21 6.56 14.23
C TRP A 202 -11.70 7.88 14.80
N LYS A 203 -12.76 7.88 15.60
CA LYS A 203 -13.26 9.07 16.31
C LYS A 203 -12.24 9.71 17.25
N ASP A 204 -11.33 8.91 17.81
CA ASP A 204 -10.29 9.40 18.70
C ASP A 204 -9.17 10.03 17.86
N ILE A 205 -8.74 9.35 16.78
CA ILE A 205 -7.72 9.85 15.84
C ILE A 205 -8.16 11.17 15.19
N GLU A 206 -9.42 11.24 14.73
CA GLU A 206 -9.99 12.43 14.09
C GLU A 206 -9.92 13.66 15.00
N LYS A 207 -10.20 13.48 16.29
CA LYS A 207 -10.23 14.55 17.31
C LYS A 207 -8.86 14.98 17.82
N LEU A 208 -7.79 14.25 17.50
CA LEU A 208 -6.47 14.59 17.99
C LEU A 208 -6.06 16.00 17.52
N SER A 209 -5.70 16.82 18.49
CA SER A 209 -5.17 18.17 18.29
C SER A 209 -3.71 18.18 17.85
N THR A 210 -3.05 17.00 17.81
CA THR A 210 -1.68 16.87 17.31
C THR A 210 -1.61 17.42 15.89
N PRO A 211 -0.58 18.20 15.54
CA PRO A 211 -0.48 18.77 14.20
C PRO A 211 -0.53 17.61 13.22
N ALA A 212 -1.53 17.64 12.34
CA ALA A 212 -1.59 16.68 11.27
C ALA A 212 -0.28 16.79 10.49
N TYR A 213 0.39 15.66 10.31
CA TYR A 213 1.63 15.65 9.56
C TYR A 213 1.31 16.07 8.13
N ASN A 214 2.14 16.93 7.55
CA ASN A 214 1.97 17.24 6.14
C ASN A 214 2.32 15.98 5.33
N LEU A 215 1.54 15.65 4.29
CA LEU A 215 1.87 14.51 3.43
C LEU A 215 3.27 14.62 2.77
N LYS A 216 3.84 15.84 2.70
CA LYS A 216 5.22 16.10 2.24
C LYS A 216 6.30 15.85 3.30
N THR A 217 5.94 15.55 4.54
CA THR A 217 6.90 15.12 5.56
C THR A 217 7.61 13.85 5.06
N THR A 218 8.90 13.70 5.39
CA THR A 218 9.69 12.57 4.87
C THR A 218 9.02 11.24 5.21
N ARG A 219 8.94 10.36 4.21
CA ARG A 219 8.36 9.01 4.29
C ARG A 219 8.79 8.22 5.54
N PHE A 220 10.08 8.31 5.86
CA PHE A 220 10.67 7.67 7.03
C PHE A 220 10.05 8.18 8.33
N HIS A 221 9.79 9.49 8.44
CA HIS A 221 9.18 10.08 9.61
C HIS A 221 7.71 9.69 9.75
N LEU A 222 6.95 9.62 8.66
CA LEU A 222 5.56 9.16 8.69
C LEU A 222 5.47 7.71 9.20
N ARG A 223 6.28 6.81 8.64
CA ARG A 223 6.31 5.39 9.04
C ARG A 223 6.77 5.22 10.50
N LYS A 224 7.84 5.90 10.91
CA LYS A 224 8.31 5.88 12.32
C LYS A 224 7.26 6.41 13.30
N THR A 225 6.49 7.42 12.90
CA THR A 225 5.41 7.98 13.72
C THR A 225 4.26 6.99 13.85
N LEU A 226 3.82 6.41 12.72
CA LEU A 226 2.78 5.38 12.71
C LEU A 226 3.20 4.16 13.55
N ASP A 227 4.45 3.71 13.46
CA ASP A 227 4.99 2.62 14.27
C ASP A 227 5.00 2.94 15.77
N LYS A 228 5.41 4.16 16.13
CA LYS A 228 5.52 4.59 17.53
C LYS A 228 4.17 4.74 18.22
N TYR A 229 3.19 5.35 17.55
CA TYR A 229 1.90 5.69 18.15
C TYR A 229 0.77 4.73 17.77
N ASN A 230 1.00 3.82 16.82
CA ASN A 230 0.02 2.92 16.21
C ASN A 230 -1.11 3.63 15.45
N TYR A 231 -1.03 4.94 15.28
CA TYR A 231 -1.92 5.72 14.44
C TYR A 231 -1.18 6.93 13.88
N LEU A 232 -1.75 7.53 12.84
CA LEU A 232 -1.25 8.73 12.20
C LEU A 232 -2.41 9.50 11.57
N LYS A 233 -2.44 10.82 11.76
CA LYS A 233 -3.34 11.74 11.05
C LYS A 233 -2.49 12.63 10.15
N ILE A 234 -2.80 12.64 8.85
CA ILE A 234 -2.09 13.38 7.82
C ILE A 234 -3.01 14.44 7.22
N ASP A 235 -2.48 15.63 7.02
CA ASP A 235 -3.11 16.71 6.25
C ASP A 235 -2.68 16.61 4.78
N ASP A 236 -3.64 16.28 3.91
CA ASP A 236 -3.51 16.31 2.46
C ASP A 236 -3.96 17.69 1.96
N THR A 237 -3.08 18.69 2.14
CA THR A 237 -3.37 20.09 1.79
C THR A 237 -3.71 20.29 0.32
N ASN A 238 -3.23 19.41 -0.56
CA ASN A 238 -3.51 19.50 -2.00
C ASN A 238 -4.98 19.17 -2.31
N LYS A 239 -5.60 18.30 -1.50
CA LYS A 239 -6.97 17.84 -1.67
C LYS A 239 -7.90 18.30 -0.55
N ASN A 240 -7.42 19.18 0.34
CA ASN A 240 -8.15 19.75 1.46
C ASN A 240 -8.89 18.71 2.30
N ARG A 241 -8.19 17.67 2.74
CA ARG A 241 -8.76 16.60 3.57
C ARG A 241 -7.76 16.03 4.56
N PHE A 242 -8.29 15.32 5.55
CA PHE A 242 -7.48 14.53 6.47
C PHE A 242 -7.51 13.04 6.12
N LEU A 243 -6.34 12.41 6.23
CA LEU A 243 -6.16 10.97 6.09
C LEU A 243 -5.80 10.39 7.46
N GLY A 244 -6.50 9.34 7.89
CA GLY A 244 -6.22 8.56 9.07
C GLY A 244 -5.59 7.23 8.73
N PHE A 245 -4.56 6.86 9.48
CA PHE A 245 -3.94 5.54 9.44
C PHE A 245 -3.91 4.96 10.85
N ALA A 246 -4.10 3.65 10.97
CA ALA A 246 -3.96 2.93 12.22
C ALA A 246 -3.32 1.56 11.97
N LEU A 247 -2.60 1.04 12.95
CA LEU A 247 -2.08 -0.32 12.90
C LEU A 247 -3.07 -1.28 13.57
N ASP A 248 -3.31 -2.42 12.93
CA ASP A 248 -4.00 -3.53 13.56
C ASP A 248 -3.03 -4.36 14.45
N LYS A 249 -3.53 -5.45 15.04
CA LYS A 249 -2.70 -6.33 15.88
C LYS A 249 -1.53 -6.95 15.10
N ASN A 250 -1.72 -7.28 13.83
CA ASN A 250 -0.74 -7.94 12.99
C ASN A 250 0.27 -6.96 12.37
N GLY A 251 0.11 -5.65 12.60
CA GLY A 251 0.93 -4.61 11.98
C GLY A 251 0.48 -4.27 10.55
N GLU A 252 -0.73 -4.67 10.16
CA GLU A 252 -1.37 -4.22 8.93
C GLU A 252 -1.90 -2.79 9.11
N VAL A 253 -1.85 -2.01 8.04
CA VAL A 253 -2.27 -0.61 8.06
C VAL A 253 -3.72 -0.49 7.62
N LEU A 254 -4.55 -0.04 8.55
CA LEU A 254 -5.92 0.41 8.31
C LEU A 254 -5.91 1.88 7.87
N PHE A 255 -6.92 2.27 7.12
CA PHE A 255 -7.02 3.63 6.56
C PHE A 255 -8.47 4.12 6.59
N GLU A 256 -8.64 5.39 6.93
CA GLU A 256 -9.90 6.12 6.86
C GLU A 256 -9.69 7.54 6.34
N GLU A 257 -10.64 8.06 5.57
CA GLU A 257 -10.67 9.45 5.11
C GLU A 257 -11.66 10.22 6.00
N PHE A 258 -11.19 11.24 6.73
CA PHE A 258 -12.03 11.98 7.69
C PHE A 258 -12.83 13.13 7.05
N GLY A 259 -12.94 13.16 5.72
CA GLY A 259 -13.67 14.18 4.97
C GLY A 259 -12.87 15.47 4.70
N LEU A 260 -13.53 16.40 4.00
CA LEU A 260 -12.98 17.71 3.63
C LEU A 260 -12.99 18.67 4.83
N TYR A 261 -11.99 19.55 4.89
CA TYR A 261 -12.10 20.73 5.76
C TYR A 261 -13.27 21.59 5.29
N ARG A 262 -14.14 22.00 6.22
CA ARG A 262 -14.92 23.22 6.02
C ARG A 262 -14.02 24.38 6.47
N PRO A 263 -13.61 25.28 5.57
CA PRO A 263 -12.82 26.46 5.92
C PRO A 263 -13.55 27.34 6.93
#